data_AF-A0A7G8GW72-F1
#
_entry.id   AF-A0A7G8GW72-F1
#
_cell.length_a   1.000
_cell.length_b   1.000
_cell.length_c   1.000
_cell.angle_alpha   90.00
_cell.angle_beta   90.00
_cell.angle_gamma   90.00
#
_symmetry.space_group_name_H-M   'P 1'
#
loop_
_entity.id
_entity.type
_entity.pdbx_description
1 polymer ?
#
loop_
_entity_poly.entity_id
_entity_poly.type
_entity_poly.pdbx_seq_one_letter_code
_entity_poly.pdbx_strand_id
1 'polypeptide(L)'
;MVRSLESLRDLDYDSWQAVAYREGPPGQSVVLRVVGYPGKLRLDHPVSLQVLAGRREWQLDDITLANPVLATDGRDAAAEFALDPLLDDLSNNRPLRLALPGVFTELPIPPYVVGEWRSLQELPLS
;
A
#
# COMPACT_ATOMS: atom_id res chain seq x y z
N MET A 1 -12.68 -11.91 -2.81
CA MET A 1 -11.52 -11.01 -2.61
C MET A 1 -10.44 -11.81 -1.90
N VAL A 2 -9.18 -11.61 -2.29
CA VAL A 2 -8.01 -12.09 -1.54
C VAL A 2 -7.27 -10.89 -0.95
N ARG A 3 -6.66 -11.04 0.22
CA ARG A 3 -5.95 -9.95 0.90
C ARG A 3 -4.78 -10.43 1.76
N SER A 4 -3.79 -9.55 1.91
CA SER A 4 -2.77 -9.55 2.96
C SER A 4 -3.04 -8.35 3.88
N LEU A 5 -2.85 -8.53 5.19
CA LEU A 5 -3.02 -7.50 6.20
C LEU A 5 -1.87 -7.58 7.18
N GLU A 6 -1.10 -6.50 7.29
CA GLU A 6 0.04 -6.44 8.20
C GLU A 6 0.00 -5.16 9.05
N SER A 7 0.44 -5.29 10.30
CA SER A 7 0.59 -4.18 11.25
C SER A 7 2.07 -3.81 11.34
N LEU A 8 2.43 -2.67 10.76
CA LEU A 8 3.81 -2.20 10.63
C LEU A 8 4.06 -1.00 11.54
N ARG A 9 5.34 -0.74 11.82
CA ARG A 9 5.77 0.47 12.53
C ARG A 9 6.71 1.27 11.66
N ASP A 10 6.51 2.57 11.60
CA ASP A 10 7.46 3.49 10.98
C ASP A 10 8.65 3.77 11.93
N LEU A 11 9.56 4.66 11.50
CA LEU A 11 10.72 5.05 12.29
C LEU A 11 10.37 5.86 13.56
N ASP A 12 9.20 6.48 13.60
CA ASP A 12 8.70 7.23 14.75
C ASP A 12 7.88 6.33 15.71
N TYR A 13 7.87 5.01 15.47
CA TYR A 13 7.14 3.97 16.20
C TYR A 13 5.62 4.06 16.10
N ASP A 14 5.11 4.84 15.15
CA ASP A 14 3.69 4.89 14.86
C ASP A 14 3.23 3.63 14.13
N SER A 15 2.03 3.17 14.49
CA SER A 15 1.47 1.93 13.96
C SER A 15 0.61 2.21 12.73
N TRP A 16 0.90 1.48 11.68
CA TRP A 16 0.25 1.57 10.37
C TRP A 16 -0.29 0.20 9.98
N GLN A 17 -1.47 0.15 9.39
CA GLN A 17 -1.94 -1.07 8.74
C GLN A 17 -1.72 -0.97 7.23
N ALA A 18 -1.02 -1.95 6.67
CA ALA A 18 -0.88 -2.13 5.24
C ALA A 18 -1.80 -3.29 4.82
N VAL A 19 -2.80 -2.98 4.00
CA VAL A 19 -3.76 -3.95 3.49
C VAL A 19 -3.63 -4.00 1.97
N ALA A 20 -2.96 -5.02 1.45
CA ALA A 20 -2.93 -5.29 0.03
C ALA A 20 -4.08 -6.24 -0.33
N TYR A 21 -4.86 -5.92 -1.36
CA TYR A 21 -5.98 -6.76 -1.76
C TYR A 21 -6.22 -6.74 -3.26
N ARG A 22 -6.84 -7.82 -3.75
CA ARG A 22 -7.34 -7.92 -5.13
C ARG A 22 -8.79 -8.36 -5.13
N GLU A 23 -9.60 -7.62 -5.86
CA GLU A 23 -10.97 -7.98 -6.16
C GLU A 23 -11.04 -8.71 -7.51
N GLY A 24 -11.96 -9.67 -7.64
CA GLY A 24 -12.08 -10.43 -8.90
C GLY A 24 -11.05 -11.56 -9.07
N PRO A 25 -10.95 -12.15 -10.27
CA PRO A 25 -10.08 -13.30 -10.59
C PRO A 25 -8.60 -12.92 -10.73
N PRO A 26 -7.67 -13.89 -10.77
CA PRO A 26 -6.24 -13.64 -11.01
C PRO A 26 -5.99 -12.70 -12.20
N GLY A 27 -4.98 -11.84 -12.08
CA GLY A 27 -4.64 -10.82 -13.09
C GLY A 27 -5.44 -9.51 -13.02
N GLN A 28 -6.39 -9.37 -12.09
CA GLN A 28 -6.99 -8.08 -11.74
C GLN A 28 -6.02 -7.21 -10.92
N SER A 29 -6.26 -5.91 -10.87
CA SER A 29 -5.41 -4.97 -10.16
C SER A 29 -5.35 -5.22 -8.65
N VAL A 30 -4.14 -5.09 -8.11
CA VAL A 30 -3.88 -5.13 -6.67
C VAL A 30 -3.82 -3.71 -6.13
N VAL A 31 -4.58 -3.48 -5.06
CA VAL A 31 -4.62 -2.19 -4.36
C VAL A 31 -3.90 -2.33 -3.03
N LEU A 32 -3.06 -1.35 -2.70
CA LEU A 32 -2.50 -1.18 -1.36
C LEU A 32 -3.28 -0.09 -0.63
N ARG A 33 -3.97 -0.46 0.45
CA ARG A 33 -4.55 0.49 1.39
C ARG A 33 -3.63 0.67 2.59
N VAL A 34 -3.24 1.91 2.86
CA VAL A 34 -2.51 2.28 4.07
C VAL A 34 -3.48 2.96 5.03
N VAL A 35 -3.56 2.46 6.26
CA VAL A 35 -4.45 2.99 7.30
C VAL A 35 -3.60 3.49 8.47
N GLY A 36 -3.79 4.75 8.82
CA GLY A 36 -3.18 5.37 9.98
C GLY A 36 -4.12 5.38 11.19
N TYR A 37 -3.55 5.61 12.38
CA TYR A 37 -4.39 5.94 13.54
C TYR A 37 -5.18 7.23 13.26
N PRO A 38 -6.46 7.33 13.67
CA PRO A 38 -7.30 8.49 13.40
C PRO A 38 -6.62 9.82 13.76
N GLY A 39 -6.65 10.77 12.83
CA GLY A 39 -6.05 12.10 12.99
C GLY A 39 -4.56 12.20 12.64
N LYS A 40 -3.87 11.09 12.38
CA LYS A 40 -2.47 11.09 11.87
C LYS A 40 -2.37 11.10 10.35
N LEU A 41 -3.38 10.61 9.66
CA LEU A 41 -3.46 10.67 8.20
C LEU A 41 -4.31 11.89 7.81
N ARG A 42 -3.65 12.90 7.24
CA ARG A 42 -4.27 14.03 6.55
C ARG A 42 -3.49 14.23 5.27
N LEU A 43 -4.14 14.01 4.14
CA LEU A 43 -3.51 14.05 2.82
C LEU A 43 -4.30 14.98 1.92
N ASP A 44 -3.58 15.89 1.27
CA ASP A 44 -4.14 16.68 0.18
C ASP A 44 -4.02 15.85 -1.11
N HIS A 45 -5.02 14.99 -1.33
CA HIS A 45 -5.04 14.09 -2.49
C HIS A 45 -5.05 14.85 -3.84
N PRO A 46 -4.35 14.34 -4.87
CA PRO A 46 -3.56 13.10 -4.88
C PRO A 46 -2.12 13.30 -4.35
N VAL A 47 -1.59 12.30 -3.62
CA VAL A 47 -0.19 12.24 -3.19
C VAL A 47 0.40 10.86 -3.51
N SER A 48 1.40 10.78 -4.38
CA SER A 48 2.02 9.50 -4.73
C SER A 48 2.72 8.84 -3.54
N LEU A 49 2.57 7.52 -3.42
CA LEU A 49 3.34 6.71 -2.48
C LEU A 49 4.70 6.35 -3.09
N GLN A 50 5.76 6.78 -2.43
CA GLN A 50 7.13 6.44 -2.83
C GLN A 50 7.49 5.07 -2.28
N VAL A 51 8.09 4.23 -3.12
CA VAL A 51 8.58 2.91 -2.74
C VAL A 51 10.06 2.81 -3.10
N LEU A 52 10.90 2.46 -2.13
CA LEU A 52 12.35 2.32 -2.32
C LEU A 52 12.81 0.88 -2.07
N ALA A 53 13.65 0.36 -2.96
CA ALA A 53 14.32 -0.93 -2.81
C ALA A 53 15.79 -0.85 -3.27
N GLY A 54 16.68 -0.42 -2.37
CA GLY A 54 18.08 -0.18 -2.68
C GLY A 54 18.25 0.98 -3.66
N ARG A 55 18.59 0.69 -4.92
CA ARG A 55 18.76 1.68 -6.01
C ARG A 55 17.51 1.85 -6.89
N ARG A 56 16.46 1.05 -6.66
CA ARG A 56 15.20 1.16 -7.38
C ARG A 56 14.22 1.99 -6.58
N GLU A 57 13.42 2.75 -7.30
CA GLU A 57 12.36 3.60 -6.77
C GLU A 57 11.14 3.50 -7.67
N TRP A 58 9.96 3.50 -7.06
CA TRP A 58 8.67 3.58 -7.73
C TRP A 58 7.84 4.69 -7.10
N GLN A 59 6.98 5.30 -7.91
CA GLN A 59 5.93 6.20 -7.48
C GLN A 59 4.61 5.52 -7.81
N LEU A 60 3.82 5.21 -6.78
CA LEU A 60 2.52 4.57 -6.96
C LEU A 60 1.42 5.63 -6.97
N ASP A 61 0.52 5.51 -7.93
CA ASP A 61 -0.59 6.43 -8.10
C ASP A 61 -1.55 6.34 -6.92
N ASP A 62 -1.93 7.51 -6.42
CA ASP A 62 -2.99 7.67 -5.43
C ASP A 62 -4.36 7.52 -6.12
N ILE A 63 -5.06 6.46 -5.74
CA ILE A 63 -6.39 6.13 -6.25
C ILE A 63 -7.47 6.29 -5.17
N THR A 64 -7.14 6.93 -4.04
CA THR A 64 -8.03 7.07 -2.88
C THR A 64 -9.39 7.65 -3.26
N LEU A 65 -9.40 8.71 -4.09
CA LEU A 65 -10.64 9.38 -4.49
C LEU A 65 -11.47 8.61 -5.54
N ALA A 66 -10.92 7.54 -6.12
CA ALA A 66 -11.69 6.64 -7.00
C ALA A 66 -12.60 5.70 -6.18
N ASN A 67 -12.31 5.52 -4.89
CA ASN A 67 -13.13 4.75 -3.97
C ASN A 67 -14.23 5.64 -3.34
N PRO A 68 -15.52 5.43 -3.64
CA PRO A 68 -16.59 6.32 -3.17
C PRO A 68 -16.71 6.41 -1.64
N VAL A 69 -16.30 5.35 -0.93
CA VAL A 69 -16.33 5.32 0.54
C VAL A 69 -15.23 6.22 1.11
N LEU A 70 -14.02 6.15 0.55
CA LEU A 70 -12.89 6.97 1.02
C LEU A 70 -13.03 8.42 0.57
N ALA A 71 -13.52 8.66 -0.65
CA ALA A 71 -13.76 10.00 -1.19
C ALA A 71 -14.76 10.84 -0.36
N THR A 72 -15.56 10.19 0.47
CA THR A 72 -16.56 10.85 1.34
C THR A 72 -16.25 10.70 2.84
N ASP A 73 -15.17 10.01 3.21
CA ASP A 73 -14.77 9.80 4.61
C ASP A 73 -13.93 10.97 5.12
N GLY A 74 -14.56 11.97 5.75
CA GLY A 74 -13.87 13.15 6.30
C GLY A 74 -12.92 12.88 7.46
N ARG A 75 -12.65 11.62 7.81
CA ARG A 75 -11.58 11.24 8.76
C ARG A 75 -10.22 11.10 8.08
N ASP A 76 -10.19 10.94 6.75
CA ASP A 76 -8.99 10.70 5.94
C ASP A 76 -8.08 9.62 6.53
N ALA A 77 -8.66 8.59 7.17
CA ALA A 77 -7.90 7.62 7.95
C ALA A 77 -7.21 6.54 7.11
N ALA A 78 -7.55 6.45 5.81
CA ALA A 78 -6.94 5.53 4.87
C ALA A 78 -6.68 6.18 3.50
N ALA A 79 -5.61 5.75 2.84
CA ALA A 79 -5.29 6.07 1.45
C ALA A 79 -5.08 4.79 0.64
N GLU A 80 -5.42 4.81 -0.64
CA GLU A 80 -5.28 3.68 -1.57
C GLU A 80 -4.35 4.00 -2.72
N PHE A 81 -3.49 3.04 -3.05
CA PHE A 81 -2.48 3.17 -4.10
C PHE A 81 -2.53 1.98 -5.06
N ALA A 82 -2.29 2.25 -6.34
CA ALA A 82 -2.17 1.21 -7.36
C ALA A 82 -0.84 0.44 -7.19
N LEU A 83 -0.92 -0.85 -6.82
CA LEU A 83 0.26 -1.64 -6.46
C LEU A 83 0.92 -2.34 -7.67
N ASP A 84 0.18 -2.50 -8.77
CA ASP A 84 0.63 -3.24 -9.96
C ASP A 84 1.98 -2.78 -10.53
N PRO A 85 2.28 -1.46 -10.68
CA PRO A 85 3.56 -1.02 -11.23
C PRO A 85 4.78 -1.51 -10.42
N LEU A 86 4.61 -1.68 -9.10
CA LEU A 86 5.63 -2.27 -8.24
C LEU A 86 5.70 -3.79 -8.43
N LEU A 87 4.56 -4.49 -8.35
CA LEU A 87 4.53 -5.95 -8.39
C LEU A 87 5.03 -6.51 -9.72
N ASP A 88 4.72 -5.83 -10.83
CA ASP A 88 5.10 -6.24 -12.17
C ASP A 88 6.61 -6.09 -12.45
N ASP A 89 7.29 -5.15 -11.78
CA ASP A 89 8.75 -4.97 -11.90
C ASP A 89 9.56 -5.76 -10.85
N LEU A 90 8.93 -6.21 -9.77
CA LEU A 90 9.57 -6.99 -8.72
C LEU A 90 9.82 -8.44 -9.16
N SER A 91 11.10 -8.83 -9.20
CA SER A 91 11.52 -10.22 -9.47
C SER A 91 11.71 -11.08 -8.22
N ASN A 92 11.74 -10.48 -7.03
CA ASN A 92 11.97 -11.17 -5.76
C ASN A 92 11.24 -10.46 -4.59
N ASN A 93 11.29 -11.07 -3.41
CA ASN A 93 10.63 -10.59 -2.20
C ASN A 93 11.57 -9.70 -1.36
N ARG A 94 12.38 -8.87 -2.00
CA ARG A 94 13.32 -8.00 -1.28
C ARG A 94 12.57 -7.04 -0.36
N PRO A 95 13.18 -6.62 0.78
CA PRO A 95 12.56 -5.63 1.64
C PRO A 95 12.34 -4.31 0.88
N LEU A 96 11.24 -3.64 1.19
CA LEU A 96 10.89 -2.33 0.64
C LEU A 96 10.85 -1.30 1.77
N ARG A 97 10.92 -0.03 1.38
CA ARG A 97 10.63 1.10 2.27
C ARG A 97 9.60 1.96 1.58
N LEU A 98 8.48 2.21 2.25
CA LEU A 98 7.48 3.16 1.76
C LEU A 98 7.76 4.53 2.36
N ALA A 99 7.54 5.58 1.59
CA ALA A 99 7.51 6.95 2.08
C ALA A 99 6.27 7.64 1.54
N LEU A 100 5.56 8.34 2.41
CA LEU A 100 4.34 9.06 2.04
C LEU A 100 4.49 10.52 2.51
N PRO A 101 4.77 11.46 1.60
CA PRO A 101 5.03 12.85 1.94
C PRO A 101 3.93 13.45 2.84
N GLY A 102 4.36 14.08 3.94
CA GLY A 102 3.46 14.69 4.92
C GLY A 102 2.84 13.70 5.92
N VAL A 103 3.07 12.39 5.77
CA VAL A 103 2.46 11.35 6.61
C VAL A 103 3.51 10.55 7.37
N PHE A 104 4.40 9.84 6.66
CA PHE A 104 5.51 9.10 7.25
C PHE A 104 6.73 9.17 6.32
N THR A 105 7.91 9.28 6.93
CA THR A 105 9.16 9.36 6.18
C THR A 105 9.61 7.99 5.68
N GLU A 106 9.45 6.95 6.49
CA GLU A 106 9.85 5.60 6.13
C GLU A 106 9.04 4.56 6.91
N LEU A 107 8.32 3.71 6.17
CA LEU A 107 7.62 2.54 6.66
C LEU A 107 8.30 1.28 6.08
N PRO A 108 9.07 0.53 6.88
CA PRO A 108 9.76 -0.67 6.42
C PRO A 108 8.77 -1.81 6.12
N ILE A 109 8.91 -2.42 4.95
CA ILE A 109 8.12 -3.59 4.52
C ILE A 109 9.01 -4.83 4.54
N PRO A 110 8.75 -5.79 5.44
CA PRO A 110 9.51 -7.03 5.51
C PRO A 110 9.38 -7.89 4.25
N PRO A 111 10.42 -8.70 3.92
CA PRO A 111 10.40 -9.61 2.76
C PRO A 111 9.17 -10.52 2.67
N TYR A 112 8.68 -11.05 3.79
CA TYR A 112 7.53 -11.96 3.76
C TYR A 112 6.25 -11.25 3.31
N VAL A 113 6.04 -10.00 3.73
CA VAL A 113 4.89 -9.16 3.32
C VAL A 113 4.92 -8.90 1.82
N VAL A 114 6.11 -8.61 1.27
CA VAL A 114 6.29 -8.46 -0.19
C VAL A 114 5.93 -9.75 -0.92
N GLY A 115 6.31 -10.91 -0.35
CA GLY A 115 5.93 -12.21 -0.88
C GLY A 115 4.41 -12.42 -0.87
N GLU A 116 3.73 -12.04 0.21
CA GLU A 116 2.27 -12.08 0.27
C GLU A 116 1.64 -11.20 -0.80
N TRP A 117 2.09 -9.95 -0.94
CA TRP A 117 1.54 -9.01 -1.93
C TRP A 117 1.68 -9.52 -3.36
N ARG A 118 2.85 -10.08 -3.72
CA ARG A 118 3.07 -10.69 -5.04
C ARG A 118 2.14 -11.88 -5.28
N SER A 119 1.94 -12.73 -4.27
CA SER A 119 1.04 -13.89 -4.40
C SER A 119 -0.41 -13.50 -4.69
N LEU A 120 -0.84 -12.30 -4.28
CA LEU A 120 -2.21 -11.84 -4.52
C LEU A 120 -2.56 -11.82 -6.00
N GLN A 121 -1.62 -11.52 -6.92
CA GLN A 121 -1.89 -11.48 -8.37
C GLN A 121 -2.42 -12.82 -8.92
N GLU A 122 -2.01 -13.95 -8.32
CA GLU A 122 -2.22 -15.29 -8.84
C GLU A 122 -3.26 -16.10 -8.04
N LEU A 123 -3.54 -15.73 -6.79
CA LEU A 123 -4.40 -16.50 -5.91
C LEU A 123 -5.83 -16.68 -6.48
N PRO A 124 -6.39 -17.90 -6.52
CA PRO A 124 -7.76 -18.09 -6.94
C PRO A 124 -8.73 -17.42 -5.95
N LEU A 125 -9.88 -16.96 -6.45
CA LEU A 125 -11.01 -16.63 -5.58
C LEU A 125 -11.54 -17.93 -4.97
N SER A 126 -11.66 -17.97 -3.64
CA SER A 126 -12.31 -19.04 -2.89
C SER A 126 -13.82 -18.97 -2.99
#